data_AF-A0A9W4NLI0-F1
#
_entry.id   AF-A0A9W4NLI0-F1
#
_cell.length_a   1.000
_cell.length_b   1.000
_cell.length_c   1.000
_cell.angle_alpha   90.00
_cell.angle_beta   90.00
_cell.angle_gamma   90.00
#
_symmetry.space_group_name_H-M   'P 1'
#
loop_
_entity.id
_entity.type
_entity.pdbx_description
1 polymer ?
#
loop_
_entity_poly.entity_id
_entity_poly.type
_entity_poly.pdbx_seq_one_letter_code
_entity_poly.pdbx_strand_id
1 'polypeptide(L)'
;MALMSDLLSAGAHLQAPMPNDEYDRRIRELVDYLKRLSSTKTLDPAAYDESFLDHFDPSKDSITYLFVLGMQIQSAQERSGNTCPADIRPAGKLWARAAQFLAGFDRIQVRHTGREWRQLVEIVAQASLAASKASPLWSAMVLFNYLLCCSHFWVLN
;
A
#
# COMPACT_ATOMS: atom_id res chain seq x y z
N MET A 1 -21.49 -6.22 -3.22
CA MET A 1 -21.10 -5.69 -4.53
C MET A 1 -20.93 -4.16 -4.58
N ALA A 2 -21.18 -3.39 -3.50
CA ALA A 2 -21.00 -1.93 -3.52
C ALA A 2 -19.54 -1.46 -3.37
N LEU A 3 -18.74 -2.17 -2.57
CA LEU A 3 -17.40 -1.72 -2.16
C LEU A 3 -16.45 -1.41 -3.33
N MET A 4 -16.36 -2.26 -4.35
CA MET A 4 -15.46 -2.03 -5.48
C MET A 4 -15.85 -0.78 -6.28
N SER A 5 -17.15 -0.62 -6.56
CA SER A 5 -17.69 0.55 -7.23
C SER A 5 -17.46 1.83 -6.41
N ASP A 6 -17.61 1.76 -5.09
CA ASP A 6 -17.39 2.89 -4.18
C ASP A 6 -15.91 3.30 -4.17
N LEU A 7 -14.99 2.34 -4.14
CA LEU A 7 -13.55 2.60 -4.18
C LEU A 7 -13.08 3.15 -5.53
N LEU A 8 -13.57 2.59 -6.63
CA LEU A 8 -13.28 3.08 -7.98
C LEU A 8 -13.83 4.49 -8.20
N SER A 9 -15.05 4.74 -7.72
CA SER A 9 -15.65 6.07 -7.74
C SER A 9 -14.81 7.06 -6.93
N ALA A 10 -14.45 6.71 -5.70
CA ALA A 10 -13.62 7.59 -4.86
C ALA A 10 -12.26 7.91 -5.50
N GLY A 11 -11.60 6.94 -6.13
CA GLY A 11 -10.36 7.15 -6.88
C GLY A 11 -10.53 8.05 -8.10
N ALA A 12 -11.60 7.87 -8.87
CA ALA A 12 -11.88 8.68 -10.06
C ALA A 12 -12.04 10.18 -9.74
N HIS A 13 -12.62 10.51 -8.58
CA HIS A 13 -12.75 11.91 -8.14
C HIS A 13 -11.41 12.60 -7.87
N LEU A 14 -10.36 11.84 -7.54
CA LEU A 14 -9.00 12.38 -7.34
C LEU A 14 -8.26 12.65 -8.66
N GLN A 15 -8.74 12.11 -9.78
CA GLN A 15 -8.11 12.30 -11.09
C GLN A 15 -8.62 13.55 -11.82
N ALA A 16 -9.70 14.16 -11.33
CA ALA A 16 -10.25 15.39 -11.89
C ALA A 16 -9.34 16.60 -11.57
N PRO A 17 -9.13 17.53 -12.52
CA PRO A 17 -8.41 18.77 -12.24
C PRO A 17 -9.12 19.56 -11.13
N MET A 18 -8.42 19.81 -10.03
CA MET A 18 -8.94 20.58 -8.90
C MET A 18 -7.85 21.39 -8.21
N PRO A 19 -8.23 22.44 -7.44
CA PRO A 19 -7.30 23.18 -6.60
C PRO A 19 -6.57 22.27 -5.60
N ASN A 20 -5.31 22.60 -5.27
CA ASN A 20 -4.47 21.77 -4.41
C ASN A 20 -5.06 21.56 -3.00
N ASP A 21 -5.73 22.57 -2.44
CA ASP A 21 -6.38 22.50 -1.14
C ASP A 21 -7.59 21.55 -1.15
N GLU A 22 -8.39 21.59 -2.22
CA GLU A 22 -9.50 20.65 -2.43
C GLU A 22 -8.96 19.23 -2.61
N TYR A 23 -7.91 19.05 -3.42
CA TYR A 23 -7.26 17.77 -3.64
C TYR A 23 -6.76 17.15 -2.33
N ASP A 24 -6.05 17.94 -1.51
CA ASP A 24 -5.56 17.47 -0.22
C ASP A 24 -6.69 17.12 0.75
N ARG A 25 -7.78 17.90 0.75
CA ARG A 25 -8.97 17.59 1.55
C ARG A 25 -9.55 16.23 1.13
N ARG A 26 -9.72 16.00 -0.17
CA ARG A 26 -10.28 14.76 -0.71
C ARG A 26 -9.39 13.55 -0.43
N ILE A 27 -8.07 13.70 -0.51
CA ILE A 27 -7.17 12.62 -0.10
C ILE A 27 -7.37 12.28 1.38
N ARG A 28 -7.39 13.28 2.27
CA ARG A 28 -7.57 13.01 3.71
C ARG A 28 -8.91 12.32 3.98
N GLU A 29 -9.99 12.76 3.33
CA GLU A 29 -11.30 12.12 3.42
C GLU A 29 -11.25 10.65 2.96
N LEU A 30 -10.57 10.35 1.84
CA LEU A 30 -10.38 8.99 1.35
C LEU A 30 -9.57 8.13 2.32
N VAL A 31 -8.48 8.67 2.86
CA VAL A 31 -7.63 7.97 3.84
C VAL A 31 -8.42 7.63 5.10
N ASP A 32 -9.21 8.58 5.62
CA ASP A 32 -10.04 8.35 6.80
C ASP A 32 -11.14 7.33 6.53
N TYR A 33 -11.75 7.38 5.34
CA TYR A 33 -12.72 6.38 4.90
C TYR A 33 -12.11 4.98 4.85
N LEU A 34 -10.95 4.82 4.20
CA LEU A 34 -10.27 3.52 4.09
C LEU A 34 -9.82 2.99 5.44
N LYS A 35 -9.31 3.83 6.34
CA LYS A 35 -8.95 3.44 7.71
C LYS A 35 -10.15 2.88 8.48
N ARG A 36 -11.32 3.50 8.33
CA ARG A 36 -12.56 3.01 8.93
C ARG A 36 -12.92 1.65 8.35
N LEU A 37 -12.90 1.49 7.02
CA LEU A 37 -13.21 0.23 6.36
C LEU A 37 -12.28 -0.92 6.73
N SER A 38 -10.97 -0.65 6.87
CA SER A 38 -9.98 -1.61 7.36
C SER A 38 -10.27 -2.03 8.81
N SER A 39 -10.64 -1.07 9.66
CA SER A 39 -10.95 -1.32 11.07
C SER A 39 -12.24 -2.12 11.26
N THR A 40 -13.23 -1.93 10.40
CA THR A 40 -14.53 -2.64 10.46
C THR A 40 -14.55 -3.96 9.72
N LYS A 41 -13.41 -4.44 9.20
CA LYS A 41 -13.29 -5.65 8.35
C LYS A 41 -14.23 -5.63 7.13
N THR A 42 -14.71 -4.46 6.72
CA THR A 42 -15.62 -4.33 5.58
C THR A 42 -14.91 -4.59 4.26
N LEU A 43 -13.58 -4.49 4.24
CA LEU A 43 -12.70 -4.89 3.15
C LEU A 43 -12.41 -6.41 3.11
N ASP A 44 -12.98 -7.23 3.99
CA ASP A 44 -12.71 -8.68 4.02
C ASP A 44 -12.86 -9.35 2.64
N PRO A 45 -13.89 -9.07 1.82
CA PRO A 45 -13.98 -9.65 0.48
C PRO A 45 -12.76 -9.34 -0.40
N ALA A 46 -12.22 -8.12 -0.31
CA ALA A 46 -11.02 -7.70 -1.03
C ALA A 46 -9.73 -8.32 -0.45
N ALA A 47 -9.74 -8.69 0.84
CA ALA A 47 -8.62 -9.34 1.51
C ALA A 47 -8.43 -10.81 1.08
N TYR A 48 -9.46 -11.45 0.52
CA TYR A 48 -9.41 -12.83 0.01
C TYR A 48 -9.41 -12.92 -1.52
N ASP A 49 -9.86 -11.86 -2.21
CA ASP A 49 -9.86 -11.79 -3.67
C ASP A 49 -8.53 -11.21 -4.18
N GLU A 50 -7.64 -12.11 -4.57
CA GLU A 50 -6.34 -11.75 -5.16
C GLU A 50 -6.49 -10.91 -6.44
N SER A 51 -7.60 -10.99 -7.18
CA SER A 51 -7.81 -10.19 -8.39
C SER A 51 -8.26 -8.75 -8.11
N PHE A 52 -8.61 -8.44 -6.86
CA PHE A 52 -9.12 -7.12 -6.49
C PHE A 52 -8.11 -6.01 -6.78
N LEU A 53 -6.82 -6.25 -6.53
CA LEU A 53 -5.74 -5.29 -6.83
C LEU A 53 -5.54 -5.04 -8.33
N ASP A 54 -5.98 -5.96 -9.20
CA ASP A 54 -5.78 -5.83 -10.65
C ASP A 54 -6.69 -4.74 -11.26
N HIS A 55 -7.68 -4.25 -10.49
CA HIS A 55 -8.59 -3.17 -10.88
C HIS A 55 -8.04 -1.77 -10.56
N PHE A 56 -6.91 -1.67 -9.86
CA PHE A 56 -6.33 -0.41 -9.40
C PHE A 56 -4.94 -0.21 -10.00
N ASP A 57 -4.68 0.99 -10.53
CA ASP A 57 -3.37 1.37 -11.02
C ASP A 57 -2.50 1.82 -9.83
N PRO A 58 -1.39 1.12 -9.50
CA PRO A 58 -0.58 1.45 -8.31
C PRO A 58 -0.02 2.88 -8.35
N SER A 59 0.07 3.51 -9.53
CA SER A 59 0.56 4.88 -9.72
C SER A 59 -0.56 5.93 -9.69
N LYS A 60 -1.84 5.57 -9.87
CA LYS A 60 -2.96 6.53 -9.87
C LYS A 60 -3.90 6.35 -8.69
N ASP A 61 -4.03 5.13 -8.22
CA ASP A 61 -4.89 4.72 -7.13
C ASP A 61 -4.04 4.33 -5.91
N SER A 62 -2.90 5.00 -5.71
CA SER A 62 -1.85 4.57 -4.77
C SER A 62 -2.35 4.41 -3.34
N ILE A 63 -3.24 5.28 -2.87
CA ILE A 63 -3.87 5.16 -1.55
C ILE A 63 -4.70 3.87 -1.48
N THR A 64 -5.65 3.69 -2.39
CA THR A 64 -6.53 2.51 -2.40
C THR A 64 -5.74 1.22 -2.55
N TYR A 65 -4.78 1.20 -3.48
CA TYR A 65 -3.89 0.06 -3.71
C TYR A 65 -3.12 -0.32 -2.45
N LEU A 66 -2.53 0.67 -1.75
CA LEU A 66 -1.78 0.46 -0.51
C LEU A 66 -2.64 -0.17 0.60
N PHE A 67 -3.86 0.35 0.81
CA PHE A 67 -4.76 -0.17 1.85
C PHE A 67 -5.21 -1.60 1.54
N VAL A 68 -5.61 -1.88 0.29
CA VAL A 68 -6.02 -3.23 -0.12
C VAL A 68 -4.86 -4.21 0.00
N LEU A 69 -3.67 -3.82 -0.49
CA LEU A 69 -2.47 -4.66 -0.40
C LEU A 69 -2.11 -4.97 1.06
N GLY A 70 -2.16 -3.97 1.94
CA GLY A 70 -1.94 -4.15 3.37
C GLY A 70 -2.92 -5.15 3.99
N MET A 71 -4.21 -5.08 3.62
CA MET A 71 -5.24 -6.03 4.08
C MET A 71 -4.99 -7.46 3.58
N GLN A 72 -4.62 -7.64 2.31
CA GLN A 72 -4.31 -8.95 1.74
C GLN A 72 -3.08 -9.58 2.43
N ILE A 73 -2.05 -8.78 2.70
CA ILE A 73 -0.87 -9.21 3.46
C ILE A 73 -1.26 -9.62 4.88
N GLN A 74 -2.04 -8.81 5.58
CA GLN A 74 -2.51 -9.13 6.93
C GLN A 74 -3.33 -10.42 6.94
N SER A 75 -4.27 -10.59 6.01
CA SER A 75 -5.06 -11.81 5.85
C SER A 75 -4.18 -13.04 5.58
N ALA A 76 -3.13 -12.91 4.76
CA ALA A 76 -2.17 -13.99 4.54
C ALA A 76 -1.37 -14.34 5.81
N GLN A 77 -0.97 -13.35 6.61
CA GLN A 77 -0.29 -13.55 7.88
C GLN A 77 -1.20 -14.26 8.90
N GLU A 78 -2.44 -13.80 9.04
CA GLU A 78 -3.45 -14.38 9.94
C GLU A 78 -3.75 -15.84 9.58
N ARG A 79 -3.95 -16.14 8.28
CA ARG A 79 -4.20 -17.51 7.79
C ARG A 79 -3.03 -18.46 8.01
N SER A 80 -1.80 -17.96 7.85
CA SER A 80 -0.59 -18.80 7.99
C SER A 80 -0.12 -18.93 9.44
N GLY A 81 -0.58 -18.07 10.35
CA GLY A 81 -0.04 -17.95 11.70
C GLY A 81 1.42 -17.50 11.74
N ASN A 82 1.93 -16.93 10.64
CA ASN A 82 3.31 -16.52 10.47
C ASN A 82 3.36 -15.06 10.01
N THR A 83 4.32 -14.29 10.51
CA THR A 83 4.55 -12.90 10.08
C THR A 83 5.07 -12.81 8.64
N CYS A 84 5.63 -13.89 8.10
CA CYS A 84 6.17 -13.95 6.74
C CYS A 84 5.64 -15.19 5.97
N PRO A 85 4.36 -15.18 5.56
CA PRO A 85 3.79 -16.23 4.70
C PRO A 85 4.52 -16.36 3.36
N ALA A 86 4.40 -17.50 2.69
CA ALA A 86 5.03 -17.74 1.40
C ALA A 86 4.72 -16.65 0.35
N ASP A 87 3.51 -16.09 0.36
CA ASP A 87 3.09 -15.06 -0.61
C ASP A 87 3.79 -13.72 -0.43
N ILE A 88 4.28 -13.39 0.77
CA ILE A 88 5.03 -12.16 1.04
C ILE A 88 6.56 -12.38 1.00
N ARG A 89 7.03 -13.63 0.87
CA ARG A 89 8.46 -13.91 0.67
C ARG A 89 8.87 -13.55 -0.77
N PRO A 90 10.16 -13.31 -1.04
CA PRO A 90 10.65 -13.12 -2.40
C PRO A 90 10.18 -14.23 -3.35
N ALA A 91 9.77 -13.83 -4.55
CA ALA A 91 9.06 -14.64 -5.55
C ALA A 91 7.59 -14.99 -5.22
N GLY A 92 7.07 -14.58 -4.07
CA GLY A 92 5.64 -14.62 -3.74
C GLY A 92 4.82 -13.58 -4.52
N LYS A 93 3.51 -13.80 -4.61
CA LYS A 93 2.61 -12.93 -5.38
C LYS A 93 2.44 -11.56 -4.74
N LEU A 94 2.15 -11.52 -3.43
CA LEU A 94 2.02 -10.26 -2.68
C LEU A 94 3.35 -9.53 -2.58
N TRP A 95 4.46 -10.27 -2.54
CA TRP A 95 5.80 -9.71 -2.68
C TRP A 95 5.99 -8.95 -4.00
N ALA A 96 5.66 -9.56 -5.14
CA ALA A 96 5.82 -8.93 -6.45
C ALA A 96 4.97 -7.65 -6.55
N ARG A 97 3.72 -7.68 -6.06
CA ARG A 97 2.84 -6.50 -6.01
C ARG A 97 3.38 -5.40 -5.10
N ALA A 98 3.89 -5.76 -3.92
CA ALA A 98 4.50 -4.80 -3.00
C ALA A 98 5.75 -4.15 -3.62
N ALA A 99 6.62 -4.95 -4.25
CA ALA A 99 7.81 -4.44 -4.93
C ALA A 99 7.44 -3.51 -6.10
N GLN A 100 6.46 -3.88 -6.91
CA GLN A 100 5.95 -3.05 -8.01
C GLN A 100 5.36 -1.74 -7.49
N PHE A 101 4.53 -1.79 -6.45
CA PHE A 101 3.94 -0.61 -5.83
C PHE A 101 5.03 0.33 -5.30
N LEU A 102 5.99 -0.18 -4.52
CA LEU A 102 7.08 0.61 -3.96
C LEU A 102 8.00 1.24 -5.01
N ALA A 103 7.99 0.72 -6.25
CA ALA A 103 8.74 1.30 -7.36
C ALA A 103 7.96 2.38 -8.14
N GLY A 104 6.61 2.38 -8.09
CA GLY A 104 5.78 3.15 -9.01
C GLY A 104 4.69 4.02 -8.38
N PHE A 105 4.56 4.07 -7.05
CA PHE A 105 3.48 4.82 -6.39
C PHE A 105 3.55 6.34 -6.62
N ASP A 106 2.38 7.00 -6.53
CA ASP A 106 2.28 8.45 -6.46
C ASP A 106 2.70 8.95 -5.07
N ARG A 107 3.83 9.66 -5.04
CA ARG A 107 4.41 10.25 -3.83
C ARG A 107 3.51 11.30 -3.18
N ILE A 108 2.74 12.05 -3.96
CA ILE A 108 1.81 13.09 -3.49
C ILE A 108 0.68 12.44 -2.69
N GLN A 109 0.16 11.31 -3.18
CA GLN A 109 -0.87 10.54 -2.47
C GLN A 109 -0.30 9.86 -1.22
N VAL A 110 0.82 9.14 -1.36
CA VAL A 110 1.43 8.38 -0.25
C VAL A 110 1.91 9.27 0.90
N ARG A 111 2.15 10.56 0.65
CA ARG A 111 2.45 11.52 1.72
C ARG A 111 1.37 11.58 2.81
N HIS A 112 0.12 11.27 2.46
CA HIS A 112 -1.01 11.27 3.40
C HIS A 112 -1.22 9.92 4.09
N THR A 113 -0.50 8.88 3.68
CA THR A 113 -0.60 7.50 4.20
C THR A 113 0.75 6.99 4.69
N GLY A 114 1.53 7.87 5.33
CA GLY A 114 2.91 7.57 5.70
C GLY A 114 3.06 6.40 6.69
N ARG A 115 2.06 6.14 7.54
CA ARG A 115 2.10 5.01 8.49
C ARG A 115 1.97 3.69 7.74
N GLU A 116 0.94 3.58 6.92
CA GLU A 116 0.58 2.40 6.15
C GLU A 116 1.69 2.05 5.15
N TRP A 117 2.27 3.07 4.54
CA TRP A 117 3.42 2.89 3.65
C TRP A 117 4.66 2.39 4.38
N ARG A 118 5.00 2.97 5.54
CA ARG A 118 6.14 2.50 6.35
C ARG A 118 5.95 1.05 6.78
N GLN A 119 4.74 0.68 7.21
CA GLN A 119 4.43 -0.69 7.59
C GLN A 119 4.65 -1.67 6.42
N LEU A 120 4.21 -1.32 5.20
CA LEU A 120 4.47 -2.13 4.01
C LEU A 120 5.98 -2.28 3.76
N VAL A 121 6.74 -1.17 3.84
CA VAL A 121 8.19 -1.20 3.66
C VAL A 121 8.88 -2.10 4.70
N GLU A 122 8.49 -2.01 5.96
CA GLU A 122 9.02 -2.84 7.04
C GLU A 122 8.75 -4.33 6.79
N ILE A 123 7.53 -4.70 6.37
CA ILE A 123 7.18 -6.08 6.03
C ILE A 123 8.04 -6.59 4.87
N VAL A 124 8.17 -5.80 3.81
CA VAL A 124 9.01 -6.15 2.64
C VAL A 124 10.49 -6.27 3.03
N ALA A 125 10.99 -5.38 3.88
CA ALA A 125 12.36 -5.46 4.38
C ALA A 125 12.58 -6.74 5.22
N GLN A 126 11.66 -7.06 6.12
CA GLN A 126 11.73 -8.27 6.94
C GLN A 126 11.64 -9.55 6.09
N ALA A 127 10.73 -9.58 5.11
CA ALA A 127 10.60 -10.70 4.19
C ALA A 127 11.86 -10.88 3.33
N SER A 128 12.48 -9.77 2.89
CA SER A 128 13.78 -9.78 2.23
C SER A 128 14.82 -10.40 3.14
N LEU A 129 14.97 -9.92 4.37
CA LEU A 129 15.98 -10.42 5.32
C LEU A 129 15.78 -11.90 5.66
N ALA A 130 14.53 -12.33 5.83
CA ALA A 130 14.19 -13.73 6.12
C ALA A 130 14.51 -14.68 4.96
N ALA A 131 14.47 -14.20 3.72
CA ALA A 131 14.88 -14.95 2.53
C ALA A 131 16.36 -14.77 2.19
N SER A 132 16.92 -13.61 2.50
CA SER A 132 18.28 -13.20 2.19
C SER A 132 19.23 -13.58 3.31
N LYS A 133 19.67 -14.84 3.27
CA LYS A 133 21.12 -15.11 3.35
C LYS A 133 21.85 -14.71 2.05
N ALA A 134 21.19 -14.08 1.07
CA ALA A 134 21.75 -13.70 -0.23
C ALA A 134 21.12 -12.41 -0.80
N SER A 135 21.93 -11.37 -1.01
CA SER A 135 21.68 -10.15 -1.83
C SER A 135 21.41 -8.83 -1.07
N PRO A 136 22.44 -8.00 -0.82
CA PRO A 136 22.36 -6.69 -0.15
C PRO A 136 21.76 -5.55 -1.00
N LEU A 137 21.52 -5.75 -2.30
CA LEU A 137 21.03 -4.70 -3.21
C LEU A 137 19.57 -4.29 -2.93
N TRP A 138 18.73 -5.22 -2.49
CA TRP A 138 17.32 -4.93 -2.18
C TRP A 138 17.17 -4.21 -0.84
N SER A 139 17.99 -4.56 0.15
CA SER A 139 18.10 -3.77 1.38
C SER A 139 18.52 -2.33 1.08
N ALA A 140 19.42 -2.12 0.12
CA ALA A 140 19.83 -0.79 -0.31
C ALA A 140 18.72 -0.03 -1.07
N MET A 141 17.97 -0.68 -1.96
CA MET A 141 16.83 -0.04 -2.66
C MET A 141 15.70 0.36 -1.69
N VAL A 142 15.38 -0.51 -0.73
CA VAL A 142 14.39 -0.21 0.31
C VAL A 142 14.86 0.98 1.14
N LEU A 143 16.11 1.00 1.59
CA LEU A 143 16.70 2.12 2.32
C LEU A 143 16.76 3.41 1.48
N PHE A 144 17.03 3.33 0.18
CA PHE A 144 17.09 4.51 -0.71
C PHE A 144 15.70 5.14 -0.90
N ASN A 145 14.66 4.33 -1.10
CA ASN A 145 13.28 4.80 -1.10
C ASN A 145 12.83 5.28 0.28
N TYR A 146 13.26 4.62 1.36
CA TYR A 146 13.03 5.06 2.73
C TYR A 146 13.60 6.45 2.99
N LEU A 147 14.84 6.70 2.55
CA LEU A 147 15.52 7.99 2.68
C LEU A 147 14.89 9.06 1.79
N LEU A 148 14.55 8.76 0.53
CA LEU A 148 13.90 9.73 -0.36
C LEU A 148 12.51 10.15 0.15
N CYS A 149 11.74 9.21 0.70
CA CYS A 149 10.47 9.55 1.32
C CYS A 149 10.68 10.29 2.64
N CYS A 150 11.57 9.83 3.53
CA CYS A 150 11.82 10.46 4.83
C CYS A 150 12.42 11.87 4.73
N SER A 151 13.33 12.13 3.80
CA SER A 151 13.92 13.46 3.58
C SER A 151 12.89 14.50 3.14
N HIS A 152 11.80 14.10 2.49
CA HIS A 152 10.67 14.97 2.15
C HIS A 152 9.57 14.95 3.22
N PHE A 153 9.43 13.86 4.00
CA PHE A 153 8.41 13.70 5.04
C PHE A 153 8.70 14.46 6.33
N TRP A 154 9.98 14.74 6.65
CA TRP A 154 10.40 15.40 7.89
C TRP A 154 10.56 16.92 7.81
N VAL A 155 10.41 17.54 6.63
CA VAL A 155 10.54 19.01 6.49
C VAL A 155 9.21 19.74 6.77
N LEU A 156 8.09 19.04 6.91
CA LEU A 156 6.75 19.65 7.02
C LEU A 156 5.84 19.06 8.11
N ASN A 157 6.41 18.58 9.23
CA ASN A 157 5.62 18.29 10.43
C ASN A 157 6.25 18.95 11.66
#